data_AF-A0A8D8YP91-F1
#
_entry.id   AF-A0A8D8YP91-F1
#
_cell.length_a   1.000
_cell.length_b   1.000
_cell.length_c   1.000
_cell.angle_alpha   90.00
_cell.angle_beta   90.00
_cell.angle_gamma   90.00
#
_symmetry.space_group_name_H-M   'P 1'
#
loop_
_entity.id
_entity.type
_entity.pdbx_description
1 polymer ?
#
loop_
_entity_poly.entity_id
_entity_poly.type
_entity_poly.pdbx_seq_one_letter_code
_entity_poly.pdbx_strand_id
1 'polypeptide(L)'
;MLFLSQDYRLDFQFWATIVPDPSKHVWGVVWQIHNRDIPQLDYYEDVVNNLYRVIQVTVETSNDSNMICRCYEMTSDFTLTQALLPEQNVNIKLKRDAIPATWYMKNIIDSAVEAMIPDYYTDELKAVPTKECAFRE
;
A
#
# COMPACT_ATOMS: atom_id res chain seq x y z
N MET A 1 -5.98 -7.88 -12.86
CA MET A 1 -7.28 -8.37 -12.34
C MET A 1 -7.60 -7.60 -11.07
N LEU A 2 -8.82 -7.09 -10.90
CA LEU A 2 -9.20 -6.39 -9.67
C LEU A 2 -9.23 -7.36 -8.49
N PHE A 3 -8.87 -6.88 -7.30
CA PHE A 3 -9.00 -7.67 -6.09
C PHE A 3 -9.42 -6.89 -4.88
N LEU A 4 -9.98 -7.63 -3.93
CA LEU A 4 -10.30 -7.22 -2.58
C LEU A 4 -9.42 -8.01 -1.60
N SER A 5 -8.62 -7.32 -0.80
CA SER A 5 -7.95 -7.94 0.35
C SER A 5 -8.74 -7.59 1.60
N GLN A 6 -9.32 -8.60 2.24
CA GLN A 6 -9.96 -8.48 3.55
C GLN A 6 -8.88 -8.32 4.63
N ASP A 7 -9.28 -7.79 5.78
CA ASP A 7 -8.45 -7.64 6.98
C ASP A 7 -7.29 -6.64 6.87
N TYR A 8 -7.34 -5.74 5.89
CA TYR A 8 -6.37 -4.66 5.74
C TYR A 8 -7.06 -3.34 5.45
N ARG A 9 -6.40 -2.25 5.83
CA ARG A 9 -6.73 -0.89 5.39
C ARG A 9 -5.55 -0.25 4.68
N LEU A 10 -5.86 0.67 3.77
CA LEU A 10 -4.87 1.55 3.16
C LEU A 10 -4.44 2.62 4.17
N ASP A 11 -3.16 2.95 4.20
CA ASP A 11 -2.56 4.01 5.01
C ASP A 11 -1.42 4.70 4.25
N PHE A 12 -0.90 5.78 4.81
CA PHE A 12 0.15 6.57 4.18
C PHE A 12 1.24 7.00 5.17
N GLN A 13 2.48 6.90 4.70
CA GLN A 13 3.66 7.55 5.25
C GLN A 13 4.41 8.23 4.11
N PHE A 14 3.81 9.30 3.56
CA PHE A 14 4.13 9.88 2.25
C PHE A 14 3.79 8.95 1.07
N TRP A 15 4.14 7.66 1.17
CA TRP A 15 3.81 6.60 0.22
C TRP A 15 2.73 5.67 0.78
N ALA A 16 2.02 4.98 -0.11
CA ALA A 16 0.97 4.05 0.27
C ALA A 16 1.54 2.82 1.00
N THR A 17 0.81 2.36 2.01
CA THR A 17 1.05 1.07 2.67
C THR A 17 -0.27 0.43 3.04
N ILE A 18 -0.29 -0.88 3.23
CA ILE A 18 -1.42 -1.56 3.88
C ILE A 18 -1.07 -1.88 5.33
N VAL A 19 -2.08 -1.93 6.19
CA VAL A 19 -1.94 -2.26 7.62
C VAL A 19 -3.05 -3.22 8.00
N PRO A 20 -2.78 -4.26 8.82
CA PRO A 20 -3.82 -5.15 9.30
C PRO A 20 -4.95 -4.38 10.01
N ASP A 21 -6.18 -4.61 9.58
CA ASP A 21 -7.41 -4.11 10.18
C ASP A 21 -8.57 -5.06 9.80
N PRO A 22 -9.00 -5.96 10.70
CA PRO A 22 -10.05 -6.94 10.46
C PRO A 22 -11.43 -6.36 10.10
N SER A 23 -11.61 -5.05 10.25
CA SER A 23 -12.88 -4.36 9.96
C SER A 23 -12.88 -3.66 8.59
N LYS A 24 -11.79 -3.79 7.84
CA LYS A 24 -11.52 -3.05 6.61
C LYS A 24 -11.06 -3.96 5.48
N HIS A 25 -11.11 -3.37 4.29
CA HIS A 25 -10.65 -3.99 3.07
C HIS A 25 -9.89 -3.00 2.19
N VAL A 26 -9.05 -3.52 1.31
CA VAL A 26 -8.31 -2.74 0.31
C VAL A 26 -8.63 -3.26 -1.08
N TRP A 27 -9.01 -2.35 -1.98
CA TRP A 27 -9.07 -2.64 -3.41
C TRP A 27 -7.72 -2.41 -4.07
N GLY A 28 -7.37 -3.28 -5.01
CA GLY A 28 -6.16 -3.14 -5.80
C GLY A 28 -6.19 -3.90 -7.12
N VAL A 29 -5.03 -3.96 -7.78
CA VAL A 29 -4.83 -4.68 -9.04
C VAL A 29 -3.80 -5.79 -8.85
N VAL A 30 -4.17 -7.01 -9.21
CA VAL A 30 -3.25 -8.13 -9.33
C VAL A 30 -2.58 -8.09 -10.70
N TRP A 31 -1.26 -8.14 -10.67
CA TRP A 31 -0.38 -8.29 -11.83
C TRP A 31 0.22 -9.69 -11.87
N GLN A 32 0.17 -10.32 -13.04
CA GLN A 32 0.90 -11.56 -13.30
C GLN A 32 2.27 -11.21 -13.86
N ILE A 33 3.31 -11.43 -13.07
CA ILE A 33 4.69 -11.06 -13.39
C ILE A 33 5.56 -12.32 -13.30
N HIS A 34 6.61 -12.41 -14.12
CA HIS A 34 7.52 -13.55 -14.11
C HIS A 34 8.43 -13.51 -12.86
N ASN A 35 8.68 -14.66 -12.22
CA ASN A 35 9.46 -14.73 -10.98
C ASN A 35 10.88 -14.16 -11.09
N ARG A 36 11.44 -14.11 -12.31
CA ARG A 36 12.76 -13.51 -12.58
C ARG A 36 12.81 -12.01 -12.26
N ASP A 37 11.66 -11.33 -12.27
CA ASP A 37 11.55 -9.89 -12.08
C ASP A 37 11.34 -9.54 -10.58
N ILE A 38 11.15 -10.54 -9.71
CA ILE A 38 11.00 -10.35 -8.25
C ILE A 38 12.14 -9.54 -7.65
N PRO A 39 13.44 -9.80 -7.95
CA PRO A 39 14.52 -9.01 -7.38
C PRO A 39 14.45 -7.53 -7.77
N GLN A 40 13.94 -7.21 -8.96
CA GLN A 40 13.77 -5.84 -9.41
C GLN A 40 12.58 -5.17 -8.72
N LEU A 41 11.48 -5.90 -8.48
CA LEU A 41 10.37 -5.39 -7.67
C LEU A 41 10.83 -5.10 -6.23
N ASP A 42 11.56 -6.02 -5.60
CA ASP A 42 12.11 -5.86 -4.25
C ASP A 42 13.09 -4.67 -4.16
N TYR A 43 13.82 -4.39 -5.24
CA TYR A 43 14.68 -3.22 -5.35
C TYR A 43 13.88 -1.91 -5.39
N TYR A 44 12.80 -1.84 -6.18
CA TYR A 44 11.96 -0.63 -6.25
C TYR A 44 11.24 -0.32 -4.94
N GLU A 45 10.86 -1.36 -4.19
CA GLU A 45 10.20 -1.24 -2.88
C GLU A 45 11.22 -1.08 -1.73
N ASP A 46 12.51 -1.00 -2.07
CA ASP A 46 13.63 -0.83 -1.16
C ASP A 46 13.60 -1.81 0.05
N VAL A 47 13.35 -3.09 -0.27
CA VAL A 47 13.27 -4.18 0.71
C VAL A 47 14.60 -4.38 1.43
N VAL A 48 15.73 -4.18 0.72
CA VAL A 48 17.08 -4.34 1.28
C VAL A 48 17.35 -3.36 2.43
N ASN A 49 16.83 -2.13 2.33
CA ASN A 49 16.96 -1.13 3.40
C ASN A 49 15.78 -1.12 4.38
N ASN A 50 14.91 -2.13 4.33
CA ASN A 50 13.70 -2.25 5.16
C ASN A 50 12.71 -1.08 5.00
N LEU A 51 12.63 -0.42 3.84
CA LEU A 51 11.55 0.55 3.64
C LEU A 51 10.20 -0.20 3.61
N TYR A 52 10.11 -1.24 2.80
CA TYR A 52 9.01 -2.20 2.81
C TYR A 52 9.49 -3.60 3.17
N ARG A 53 8.59 -4.39 3.76
CA ARG A 53 8.74 -5.84 3.86
C ARG A 53 7.80 -6.53 2.89
N VAL A 54 8.23 -7.69 2.44
CA VAL A 54 7.43 -8.59 1.61
C VAL A 54 6.41 -9.29 2.50
N ILE A 55 5.15 -9.26 2.07
CA ILE A 55 4.06 -10.00 2.70
C ILE A 55 3.28 -10.80 1.66
N GLN A 56 2.50 -11.76 2.15
CA GLN A 56 1.53 -12.49 1.35
C GLN A 56 0.13 -12.09 1.80
N VAL A 57 -0.71 -11.72 0.83
CA VAL A 57 -2.10 -11.36 1.07
C VAL A 57 -3.01 -12.31 0.31
N THR A 58 -4.08 -12.74 0.96
CA THR A 58 -5.16 -13.47 0.30
C THR A 58 -6.07 -12.45 -0.35
N VAL A 59 -6.26 -12.59 -1.65
CA VAL A 59 -7.07 -11.67 -2.44
C VAL A 59 -8.25 -12.39 -3.06
N GLU A 60 -9.42 -11.78 -2.95
CA GLU A 60 -10.64 -12.25 -3.58
C GLU A 60 -10.74 -11.65 -4.99
N THR A 61 -10.95 -12.53 -5.97
CA THR A 61 -11.08 -12.15 -7.39
C THR A 61 -12.55 -12.21 -7.80
N SER A 62 -12.90 -11.53 -8.90
CA SER A 62 -14.27 -11.49 -9.44
C SER A 62 -14.90 -12.85 -9.78
N ASN A 63 -14.10 -13.92 -9.79
CA ASN A 63 -14.54 -15.28 -10.08
C ASN A 63 -14.70 -16.12 -8.80
N ASP A 64 -14.84 -15.47 -7.63
CA ASP A 64 -14.94 -16.08 -6.30
C ASP A 64 -13.78 -17.04 -5.99
N SER A 65 -12.62 -16.80 -6.60
CA SER A 65 -11.41 -17.57 -6.34
C SER A 65 -10.44 -16.76 -5.49
N ASN A 66 -10.04 -17.34 -4.37
CA ASN A 66 -9.00 -16.77 -3.51
C ASN A 66 -7.62 -17.08 -4.09
N MET A 67 -6.78 -16.07 -4.17
CA MET A 67 -5.39 -16.19 -4.61
C MET A 67 -4.45 -15.61 -3.57
N ILE A 68 -3.30 -16.23 -3.37
CA ILE A 68 -2.23 -15.68 -2.55
C ILE A 68 -1.34 -14.82 -3.44
N CYS A 69 -1.28 -13.53 -3.15
CA CYS A 69 -0.47 -12.57 -3.90
C CYS A 69 0.68 -12.05 -3.04
N ARG A 70 1.80 -11.74 -3.70
CA ARG A 70 2.89 -10.95 -3.10
C ARG A 70 2.42 -9.50 -2.99
N CYS A 71 2.62 -8.90 -1.83
CA CYS A 71 2.38 -7.47 -1.59
C CYS A 71 3.51 -6.92 -0.71
N TYR A 72 3.54 -5.61 -0.54
CA TYR A 72 4.55 -4.90 0.23
C TYR A 72 3.86 -4.06 1.31
N GLU A 73 4.39 -4.13 2.52
CA GLU A 73 3.93 -3.36 3.66
C GLU A 73 5.11 -2.52 4.18
N MET A 74 4.91 -1.21 4.31
CA MET A 74 5.94 -0.32 4.81
C MET A 74 6.29 -0.72 6.24
N THR A 75 7.58 -0.84 6.53
CA THR A 75 8.00 -1.18 7.88
C THR A 75 7.89 0.05 8.77
N SER A 76 7.42 -0.16 10.00
CA SER A 76 7.41 0.87 11.04
C SER A 76 8.82 1.31 11.44
N ASP A 77 9.83 0.51 11.10
CA ASP A 77 11.20 0.60 11.59
C ASP A 77 12.15 1.29 10.61
N PHE A 78 11.66 2.04 9.62
CA PHE A 78 12.52 2.97 8.88
C PHE A 78 12.90 4.14 9.79
N THR A 79 13.92 3.92 10.60
CA THR A 79 14.49 4.97 11.43
C THR A 79 15.31 5.93 10.59
N LEU A 80 14.95 7.21 10.63
CA LEU A 80 15.94 8.30 10.61
C LEU A 80 16.73 8.26 11.93
N THR A 81 17.37 7.13 12.24
CA THR A 81 18.08 6.74 13.49
C THR A 81 17.22 6.45 14.75
N GLN A 82 17.14 5.15 15.12
CA GLN A 82 16.74 4.49 16.39
C GLN A 82 15.70 5.15 17.32
N ALA A 83 14.48 4.58 17.45
CA ALA A 83 13.62 4.80 18.63
C ALA A 83 12.67 3.63 18.97
N LEU A 84 13.00 2.97 20.09
CA LEU A 84 12.17 2.44 21.20
C LEU A 84 11.32 1.17 21.01
N LEU A 85 11.23 0.47 22.16
CA LEU A 85 10.96 -0.94 22.45
C LEU A 85 9.47 -1.40 22.28
N PRO A 86 9.18 -2.72 22.40
CA PRO A 86 8.18 -3.42 21.59
C PRO A 86 6.92 -3.79 22.38
N GLU A 87 5.78 -3.20 22.01
CA GLU A 87 4.46 -3.73 22.37
C GLU A 87 3.52 -3.57 21.16
N GLN A 88 2.76 -4.63 20.90
CA GLN A 88 2.30 -5.05 19.58
C GLN A 88 1.07 -4.29 19.04
N ASN A 89 0.94 -4.36 17.70
CA ASN A 89 -0.32 -4.35 16.93
C ASN A 89 -1.01 -3.04 16.51
N VAL A 90 -0.30 -1.93 16.41
CA VAL A 90 -0.74 -0.86 15.51
C VAL A 90 0.49 -0.24 14.87
N ASN A 91 0.37 0.27 13.64
CA ASN A 91 1.43 0.99 12.96
C ASN A 91 1.65 2.36 13.65
N ILE A 92 2.12 2.37 14.91
CA ILE A 92 2.22 3.57 15.79
C ILE A 92 3.41 4.46 15.40
N LYS A 93 4.22 4.04 14.42
CA LYS A 93 5.39 4.80 13.92
C LYS A 93 5.09 5.62 12.67
N LEU A 94 3.88 5.53 12.09
CA LEU A 94 3.52 6.44 11.00
C LEU A 94 3.46 7.86 11.55
N LYS A 95 4.31 8.76 11.03
CA LYS A 95 4.24 10.18 11.39
C LYS A 95 2.84 10.68 11.02
N ARG A 96 2.08 11.17 12.01
CA ARG A 96 0.71 11.68 11.80
C ARG A 96 0.61 12.81 10.75
N ASP A 97 1.73 13.45 10.43
CA ASP A 97 1.83 14.52 9.42
C ASP A 97 2.36 14.02 8.05
N ALA A 98 2.62 12.72 7.89
CA ALA A 98 3.14 12.13 6.65
C ALA A 98 2.01 11.83 5.66
N ILE A 99 1.32 12.88 5.23
CA ILE A 99 0.30 12.81 4.19
C ILE A 99 0.94 12.69 2.79
N PRO A 100 0.30 11.99 1.84
CA PRO A 100 0.84 11.80 0.50
C PRO A 100 0.86 13.10 -0.30
N ALA A 101 1.74 13.14 -1.30
CA ALA A 101 1.77 14.25 -2.25
C ALA A 101 0.52 14.25 -3.14
N THR A 102 0.01 15.43 -3.51
CA THR A 102 -1.16 15.55 -4.40
C THR A 102 -0.96 14.81 -5.72
N TRP A 103 0.21 14.96 -6.36
CA TRP A 103 0.52 14.30 -7.62
C TRP A 103 0.55 12.77 -7.49
N TYR A 104 1.02 12.26 -6.33
CA TYR A 104 1.09 10.82 -6.09
C TYR A 104 -0.32 10.23 -5.92
N MET A 105 -1.18 10.91 -5.15
CA MET A 105 -2.58 10.50 -5.03
C MET A 105 -3.33 10.61 -6.35
N LYS A 106 -3.04 11.63 -7.17
CA LYS A 106 -3.62 11.73 -8.52
C LYS A 106 -3.31 10.47 -9.36
N ASN A 107 -2.06 10.00 -9.33
CA ASN A 107 -1.69 8.77 -10.04
C ASN A 107 -2.45 7.55 -9.51
N ILE A 108 -2.57 7.39 -8.19
CA ILE A 108 -3.34 6.30 -7.58
C ILE A 108 -4.81 6.35 -8.04
N ILE A 109 -5.43 7.53 -8.02
CA ILE A 109 -6.83 7.72 -8.40
C ILE A 109 -7.04 7.45 -9.90
N ASP A 110 -6.17 7.99 -10.77
CA ASP A 110 -6.27 7.76 -12.21
C ASP A 110 -6.13 6.26 -12.54
N SER A 111 -5.17 5.56 -11.93
CA SER A 111 -5.01 4.11 -12.09
C SER A 111 -6.18 3.32 -11.52
N ALA A 112 -6.78 3.75 -10.40
CA ALA A 112 -7.97 3.10 -9.84
C ALA A 112 -9.18 3.21 -10.80
N VAL A 113 -9.36 4.38 -11.42
CA VAL A 113 -10.40 4.61 -12.43
C VAL A 113 -10.15 3.76 -13.67
N GLU A 114 -8.92 3.73 -14.20
CA GLU A 114 -8.55 2.89 -15.35
C GLU A 114 -8.79 1.41 -15.07
N ALA A 115 -8.49 0.96 -13.85
CA ALA A 115 -8.72 -0.41 -13.43
C ALA A 115 -10.19 -0.76 -13.15
N MET A 116 -11.10 0.22 -13.17
CA MET A 116 -12.52 0.08 -12.81
C MET A 116 -12.74 -0.36 -11.35
N ILE A 117 -11.92 0.14 -10.42
CA ILE A 117 -12.18 -0.01 -8.98
C ILE A 117 -13.54 0.65 -8.64
N PRO A 118 -14.37 0.08 -7.73
CA PRO A 118 -15.69 0.63 -7.43
C PRO A 118 -15.68 2.10 -7.00
N ASP A 119 -16.67 2.86 -7.46
CA ASP A 119 -16.76 4.31 -7.25
C ASP A 119 -16.62 4.70 -5.78
N TYR A 120 -17.28 3.97 -4.87
CA TYR A 120 -17.22 4.27 -3.43
C TYR A 120 -15.79 4.27 -2.90
N TYR A 121 -14.94 3.37 -3.39
CA TYR A 121 -13.54 3.29 -2.95
C TYR A 121 -12.71 4.39 -3.62
N THR A 122 -13.01 4.75 -4.88
CA THR A 122 -12.35 5.91 -5.50
C THR A 122 -12.71 7.22 -4.79
N ASP A 123 -13.92 7.33 -4.23
CA ASP A 123 -14.33 8.49 -3.43
C ASP A 123 -13.63 8.52 -2.08
N GLU A 124 -13.41 7.36 -1.44
CA GLU A 124 -12.53 7.26 -0.27
C GLU A 124 -11.09 7.71 -0.58
N LEU A 125 -10.53 7.30 -1.73
CA LEU A 125 -9.20 7.75 -2.17
C LEU A 125 -9.13 9.27 -2.39
N LYS A 126 -10.17 9.88 -2.97
CA LYS A 126 -10.26 11.34 -3.17
C LYS A 126 -10.39 12.11 -1.85
N ALA A 127 -10.89 11.47 -0.80
CA ALA A 127 -11.05 12.08 0.52
C ALA A 127 -9.74 12.07 1.35
N VAL A 128 -8.69 11.37 0.90
CA VAL A 128 -7.39 11.34 1.58
C VAL A 128 -6.76 12.74 1.57
N PRO A 129 -6.38 13.31 2.74
CA PRO A 129 -5.67 14.58 2.80
C PRO A 129 -4.34 14.51 2.05
N THR A 130 -4.03 15.55 1.28
CA THR A 130 -2.81 15.62 0.46
C THR A 130 -2.01 16.90 0.73
N LYS A 131 -0.75 16.88 0.30
CA LYS A 131 0.13 18.04 0.34
C LYS A 131 0.69 18.36 -1.04
N GLU A 132 0.60 19.63 -1.43
CA GLU A 132 1.31 20.13 -2.60
C GLU A 132 2.83 20.09 -2.40
N CYS A 133 3.53 19.48 -3.34
CA CYS A 133 4.99 19.52 -3.42
C CYS A 133 5.44 19.37 -4.88
N ALA A 134 6.66 19.83 -5.18
CA ALA A 134 7.24 19.61 -6.49
C ALA A 134 7.46 18.12 -6.72
N PHE A 135 7.08 17.63 -7.89
CA PHE A 135 7.51 16.33 -8.37
C PHE A 135 9.04 16.30 -8.41
N ARG A 136 9.63 15.29 -7.80
CA ARG A 136 11.07 15.04 -7.86
C ARG A 136 11.25 13.69 -8.52
N GLU A 137 11.75 13.71 -9.75
CA GLU A 137 12.18 12.54 -10.51
C GLU A 137 13.35 11.83 -9.84
#